data_AF-A0A4Y2DIS2-F1
#
_entry.id   AF-A0A4Y2DIS2-F1
#
_cell.length_a   1.000
_cell.length_b   1.000
_cell.length_c   1.000
_cell.angle_alpha   90.00
_cell.angle_beta   90.00
_cell.angle_gamma   90.00
#
_symmetry.space_group_name_H-M   'P 1'
#
loop_
_entity.id
_entity.type
_entity.pdbx_description
1 polymer ?
#
loop_
_entity_poly.entity_id
_entity_poly.type
_entity_poly.pdbx_seq_one_letter_code
_entity_poly.pdbx_strand_id
1 'polypeptide(L)'
;MAFVSISYGKNIRIMLGYWARIRKRAFANKQNDHGIIQAESLFTAFIVEHNLIAYADHAGPLLRKMCTDSETAKKYGCARTQTLAITAEMGKTDKNAIISTLKKVPFSIATDGSNKGDFKLYPLVVTFHNERTQKNLIKFLANFCIRR
;
A
#
# COMPACT_ATOMS: atom_id res chain seq x y z
N MET A 1 -0.93 12.73 31.32
CA MET A 1 0.22 12.62 30.41
C MET A 1 0.62 11.16 30.35
N ALA A 2 0.18 10.42 29.33
CA ALA A 2 0.53 9.02 29.12
C ALA A 2 0.97 8.87 27.66
N PHE A 3 2.28 8.87 27.46
CA PHE A 3 2.91 8.52 26.19
C PHE A 3 2.75 7.02 26.01
N VAL A 4 1.82 6.58 25.17
CA VAL A 4 1.80 5.18 24.71
C VAL A 4 2.84 5.08 23.60
N SER A 5 4.05 4.70 24.00
CA SER A 5 5.13 4.30 23.09
C SER A 5 4.66 3.08 22.30
N ILE A 6 4.39 3.25 21.00
CA ILE A 6 4.13 2.14 20.09
C ILE A 6 5.49 1.46 19.85
N SER A 7 5.80 0.50 20.71
CA SER A 7 6.90 -0.43 20.53
C SER A 7 6.68 -1.21 19.23
N TYR A 8 7.49 -0.96 18.21
CA TYR A 8 7.60 -1.79 17.02
C TYR A 8 8.31 -3.12 17.36
N GLY A 9 7.74 -3.88 18.30
CA GLY A 9 8.19 -5.20 18.68
C GLY A 9 7.40 -6.27 17.92
N LYS A 10 8.10 -7.07 17.10
CA LYS A 10 7.64 -8.33 16.46
C LYS A 10 6.76 -8.19 15.21
N ASN A 11 7.27 -7.54 14.16
CA ASN A 11 6.61 -7.47 12.84
C ASN A 11 7.11 -8.45 11.77
N ILE A 12 7.82 -9.52 12.12
CA ILE A 12 8.22 -10.52 11.10
C ILE A 12 7.03 -11.39 10.66
N ARG A 13 6.02 -11.57 11.53
CA ARG A 13 4.85 -12.43 11.26
C ARG A 13 3.72 -11.72 10.50
N ILE A 14 3.61 -10.40 10.63
CA ILE A 14 2.63 -9.59 9.88
C ILE A 14 3.12 -9.38 8.44
N MET A 15 4.44 -9.21 8.25
CA MET A 15 5.10 -9.22 6.94
C MET A 15 4.84 -10.54 6.20
N LEU A 16 5.00 -11.70 6.84
CA LEU A 16 4.69 -13.01 6.23
C LEU A 16 3.23 -13.14 5.74
N GLY A 17 2.27 -12.56 6.47
CA GLY A 17 0.85 -12.56 6.09
C GLY A 17 0.53 -11.63 4.90
N TYR A 18 1.22 -10.49 4.82
CA TYR A 18 1.13 -9.57 3.67
C TYR A 18 1.79 -10.17 2.43
N TRP A 19 2.98 -10.75 2.57
CA TRP A 19 3.69 -11.49 1.51
C TRP A 19 2.88 -12.68 0.98
N ALA A 20 2.18 -13.42 1.85
CA ALA A 20 1.30 -14.51 1.43
C ALA A 20 0.02 -14.02 0.73
N ARG A 21 -0.48 -12.83 1.08
CA ARG A 21 -1.65 -12.21 0.43
C ARG A 21 -1.32 -11.65 -0.95
N ILE A 22 -0.13 -11.07 -1.12
CA ILE A 22 0.40 -10.64 -2.42
C ILE A 22 0.61 -11.86 -3.34
N ARG A 23 1.11 -12.99 -2.81
CA ARG A 23 1.26 -14.25 -3.57
C ARG A 23 -0.06 -14.89 -4.06
N LYS A 24 -1.18 -14.72 -3.33
CA LYS A 24 -2.44 -15.45 -3.63
C LYS A 24 -3.33 -14.79 -4.68
N ARG A 25 -3.06 -13.56 -5.12
CA ARG A 25 -3.71 -12.99 -6.32
C ARG A 25 -2.94 -13.49 -7.53
N ALA A 26 -3.19 -14.75 -7.89
CA ALA A 26 -2.58 -15.41 -9.05
C ALA A 26 -3.04 -14.71 -10.33
N PHE A 27 -2.21 -13.81 -10.86
CA PHE A 27 -2.29 -13.34 -12.24
C PHE A 27 -1.44 -14.27 -13.09
N ALA A 28 -1.90 -15.50 -13.27
CA ALA A 28 -1.30 -16.44 -14.20
C ALA A 28 -1.98 -16.24 -15.55
N ASN A 29 -1.34 -15.53 -16.50
CA ASN A 29 -1.44 -15.93 -17.91
C ASN A 29 -0.35 -15.35 -18.81
N LYS A 30 0.07 -16.17 -19.77
CA LYS A 30 1.16 -15.99 -20.73
C LYS A 30 0.90 -14.82 -21.69
N GLN A 31 1.40 -13.63 -21.39
CA GLN A 31 1.87 -12.63 -22.38
C GLN A 31 3.03 -11.86 -21.76
N ASN A 32 4.09 -11.59 -22.54
CA ASN A 32 5.34 -10.97 -22.06
C ASN A 32 5.12 -9.65 -21.28
N ASP A 33 4.04 -8.93 -21.57
CA ASP A 33 3.73 -7.64 -20.96
C ASP A 33 3.13 -7.76 -19.54
N HIS A 34 2.40 -8.86 -19.25
CA HIS A 34 1.86 -9.07 -17.90
C HIS A 34 2.95 -9.31 -16.85
N GLY A 35 4.09 -9.90 -17.24
CA GLY A 35 5.23 -10.09 -16.33
C GLY A 35 5.86 -8.78 -15.90
N ILE A 36 5.90 -7.78 -16.78
CA ILE A 36 6.44 -6.44 -16.49
C ILE A 36 5.51 -5.71 -15.52
N ILE A 37 4.21 -5.68 -15.83
CA ILE A 37 3.19 -5.07 -14.96
C ILE A 37 3.22 -5.70 -13.55
N GLN A 38 3.39 -7.03 -13.49
CA GLN A 38 3.51 -7.73 -12.22
C GLN A 38 4.77 -7.30 -11.45
N ALA A 39 5.93 -7.25 -12.10
CA ALA A 39 7.17 -6.81 -11.48
C ALA A 39 7.08 -5.38 -10.96
N GLU A 40 6.52 -4.46 -11.76
CA GLU A 40 6.31 -3.06 -11.39
C GLU A 40 5.33 -2.93 -10.21
N SER A 41 4.27 -3.72 -10.19
CA SER A 41 3.29 -3.74 -9.09
C SER A 41 3.91 -4.26 -7.79
N LEU A 42 4.70 -5.34 -7.86
CA LEU A 42 5.39 -5.91 -6.70
C LEU A 42 6.45 -4.95 -6.15
N PHE A 43 7.22 -4.32 -7.02
CA PHE A 43 8.23 -3.36 -6.61
C PHE A 43 7.60 -2.08 -6.05
N THR A 44 6.49 -1.62 -6.62
CA THR A 44 5.70 -0.51 -6.07
C THR A 44 5.21 -0.82 -4.65
N ALA A 45 4.68 -2.02 -4.41
CA ALA A 45 4.27 -2.44 -3.06
C ALA A 45 5.45 -2.37 -2.08
N PHE A 46 6.62 -2.87 -2.47
CA PHE A 46 7.84 -2.80 -1.67
C PHE A 46 8.26 -1.36 -1.36
N ILE A 47 8.26 -0.47 -2.36
CA ILE A 47 8.59 0.96 -2.21
C ILE A 47 7.65 1.62 -1.19
N VAL A 48 6.35 1.38 -1.31
CA VAL A 48 5.32 1.99 -0.45
C VAL A 48 5.46 1.48 0.99
N GLU A 49 5.66 0.19 1.19
CA GLU A 49 5.84 -0.41 2.53
C GLU A 49 7.03 0.17 3.29
N HIS A 50 8.11 0.52 2.59
CA HIS A 50 9.34 1.04 3.19
C HIS A 50 9.45 2.56 3.10
N ASN A 51 8.41 3.25 2.60
CA ASN A 51 8.41 4.71 2.38
C ASN A 51 9.60 5.20 1.54
N LEU A 52 9.99 4.44 0.51
CA LEU A 52 11.16 4.69 -0.34
C LEU A 52 10.81 5.36 -1.68
N ILE A 53 9.70 6.09 -1.76
CA ILE A 53 9.17 6.66 -3.02
C ILE A 53 10.20 7.53 -3.74
N ALA A 54 11.06 8.22 -3.00
CA ALA A 54 12.13 9.05 -3.55
C ALA A 54 13.17 8.25 -4.38
N TYR A 55 13.32 6.94 -4.13
CA TYR A 55 14.30 6.09 -4.81
C TYR A 55 13.76 5.40 -6.06
N ALA A 56 12.46 5.55 -6.35
CA ALA A 56 11.82 4.92 -7.51
C ALA A 56 12.49 5.28 -8.84
N ASP A 57 12.97 6.52 -8.98
CA ASP A 57 13.62 7.02 -10.21
C ASP A 57 14.96 6.32 -10.48
N HIS A 58 15.61 5.78 -9.45
CA HIS A 58 16.89 5.09 -9.56
C HIS A 58 16.74 3.57 -9.77
N ALA A 59 15.57 3.02 -9.46
CA ALA A 59 15.33 1.59 -9.51
C ALA A 59 15.43 1.02 -10.94
N GLY A 60 14.84 1.70 -11.93
CA GLY A 60 14.85 1.22 -13.32
C GLY A 60 16.26 1.09 -13.91
N PRO A 61 17.10 2.14 -13.90
CA PRO A 61 18.48 2.05 -14.37
C PRO A 61 19.32 1.01 -13.61
N LEU A 62 19.09 0.85 -12.30
CA LEU A 62 19.81 -0.11 -11.48
C LEU A 62 19.42 -1.56 -11.84
N LEU A 63 18.13 -1.86 -11.93
CA LEU A 63 17.63 -3.19 -12.26
C LEU A 63 18.09 -3.65 -13.65
N ARG A 64 18.13 -2.75 -14.64
CA ARG A 64 18.66 -3.04 -15.98
C ARG A 64 20.14 -3.39 -15.99
N LYS A 65 20.92 -2.83 -15.07
CA LYS A 65 22.36 -3.11 -14.94
C LYS A 65 22.65 -4.36 -14.11
N MET A 66 21.85 -4.63 -13.07
CA MET A 66 22.03 -5.80 -12.21
C MET A 66 21.51 -7.09 -12.84
N CYS A 67 20.41 -7.01 -13.60
CA CYS A 67 19.73 -8.16 -14.19
C CYS A 67 19.84 -8.09 -15.73
N THR A 68 21.02 -8.44 -16.25
CA THR A 68 21.34 -8.34 -17.69
C THR A 68 20.70 -9.44 -18.53
N ASP A 69 20.30 -10.54 -17.90
CA ASP A 69 19.69 -11.74 -18.47
C ASP A 69 18.15 -11.65 -18.56
N SER A 70 17.51 -10.86 -17.69
CA SER A 70 16.06 -10.76 -17.62
C SER A 70 15.48 -9.73 -18.60
N GLU A 71 14.69 -10.20 -19.57
CA GLU A 71 13.93 -9.34 -20.49
C GLU A 71 12.91 -8.45 -19.75
N THR A 72 12.37 -8.94 -18.63
CA THR A 72 11.46 -8.15 -17.77
C THR A 72 12.20 -7.01 -17.09
N ALA A 73 13.42 -7.25 -16.60
CA ALA A 73 14.22 -6.20 -15.97
C ALA A 73 14.67 -5.15 -16.99
N LYS A 74 15.04 -5.56 -18.21
CA LYS A 74 15.38 -4.65 -19.32
C LYS A 74 14.25 -3.69 -19.66
N LYS A 75 13.00 -4.17 -19.60
CA LYS A 75 11.80 -3.39 -19.92
C LYS A 75 11.17 -2.69 -18.72
N TYR A 76 11.72 -2.85 -17.52
CA TYR A 76 11.23 -2.16 -16.33
C TYR A 76 11.32 -0.64 -16.51
N GLY A 77 10.16 0.02 -16.56
CA GLY A 77 10.01 1.45 -16.84
C GLY A 77 9.57 2.27 -15.64
N CYS A 78 9.07 1.61 -14.58
CA CYS A 78 8.47 2.26 -13.43
C CYS A 78 9.43 3.20 -12.68
N ALA A 79 9.21 4.50 -12.92
CA ALA A 79 9.79 5.63 -12.18
C ALA A 79 8.76 6.19 -11.19
N ARG A 80 9.05 7.34 -10.57
CA ARG A 80 8.21 7.91 -9.50
C ARG A 80 6.76 8.16 -9.91
N THR A 81 6.50 8.72 -11.09
CA THR A 81 5.13 9.02 -11.55
C THR A 81 4.30 7.76 -11.76
N GLN A 82 4.89 6.74 -12.38
CA GLN A 82 4.25 5.44 -12.58
C GLN A 82 4.03 4.71 -11.25
N THR A 83 5.01 4.76 -10.34
CA THR A 83 4.89 4.19 -8.98
C THR A 83 3.71 4.81 -8.24
N LEU A 84 3.55 6.13 -8.30
CA LEU A 84 2.44 6.85 -7.67
C LEU A 84 1.09 6.49 -8.31
N ALA A 85 1.03 6.37 -9.64
CA ALA A 85 -0.19 5.96 -10.34
C ALA A 85 -0.62 4.54 -9.94
N ILE A 86 0.31 3.58 -9.93
CA ILE A 86 0.05 2.20 -9.49
C ILE A 86 -0.41 2.18 -8.03
N THR A 87 0.27 2.93 -7.16
CA THR A 87 -0.11 3.06 -5.73
C THR A 87 -1.54 3.59 -5.58
N ALA A 88 -1.94 4.57 -6.39
CA ALA A 88 -3.29 5.12 -6.34
C ALA A 88 -4.35 4.07 -6.75
N GLU A 89 -4.10 3.29 -7.80
CA GLU A 89 -5.02 2.21 -8.23
C GLU A 89 -5.12 1.07 -7.20
N MET A 90 -3.98 0.67 -6.61
CA MET A 90 -3.96 -0.28 -5.50
C MET A 90 -4.77 0.23 -4.31
N GLY A 91 -4.58 1.51 -3.95
CA GLY A 91 -5.32 2.18 -2.88
C GLY A 91 -6.83 2.25 -3.12
N LYS A 92 -7.28 2.50 -4.36
CA LYS A 92 -8.71 2.46 -4.72
C LYS A 92 -9.33 1.08 -4.49
N THR A 93 -8.64 0.04 -4.94
CA THR A 93 -9.09 -1.35 -4.79
C THR A 93 -9.23 -1.73 -3.31
N ASP A 94 -8.23 -1.39 -2.50
CA ASP A 94 -8.24 -1.67 -1.06
C ASP A 94 -9.31 -0.87 -0.33
N LYS A 95 -9.51 0.40 -0.70
CA LYS A 95 -10.59 1.25 -0.16
C LYS A 95 -11.96 0.66 -0.46
N ASN A 96 -12.20 0.20 -1.70
CA ASN A 96 -13.47 -0.42 -2.09
C ASN A 96 -13.75 -1.71 -1.31
N ALA A 97 -12.70 -2.52 -1.04
CA ALA A 97 -12.81 -3.71 -0.21
C ALA A 97 -13.13 -3.39 1.26
N ILE A 98 -12.60 -2.29 1.79
CA ILE A 98 -12.97 -1.80 3.13
C ILE A 98 -14.43 -1.37 3.13
N ILE A 99 -14.85 -0.51 2.20
CA ILE A 99 -16.24 -0.01 2.11
C ILE A 99 -17.25 -1.16 1.99
N SER A 100 -16.97 -2.17 1.17
CA SER A 100 -17.87 -3.32 1.01
C SER A 100 -18.01 -4.15 2.29
N THR A 101 -16.98 -4.15 3.14
CA THR A 101 -17.02 -4.77 4.47
C THR A 101 -17.83 -3.92 5.45
N LEU A 102 -17.55 -2.60 5.50
CA LEU A 102 -18.21 -1.66 6.41
C LEU A 102 -19.73 -1.57 6.18
N LYS A 103 -20.22 -1.84 4.96
CA LYS A 103 -21.67 -1.92 4.67
C LYS A 103 -22.39 -3.07 5.40
N LYS A 104 -21.67 -4.06 5.92
CA LYS A 104 -22.24 -5.30 6.48
C LYS A 104 -22.04 -5.44 7.98
N VAL A 105 -21.04 -4.75 8.54
CA VAL A 105 -20.64 -4.92 9.95
C VAL A 105 -20.70 -3.59 10.68
N PRO A 106 -21.01 -3.57 11.99
CA PRO A 106 -20.84 -2.39 12.81
C PRO A 106 -19.37 -1.93 12.82
N PHE A 107 -19.17 -0.62 12.77
CA PHE A 107 -17.84 -0.01 12.77
C PHE A 107 -17.84 1.30 13.55
N SER A 108 -16.64 1.71 13.97
CA SER A 108 -16.37 3.01 14.59
C SER A 108 -15.44 3.83 13.71
N ILE A 109 -15.67 5.13 13.62
CA ILE A 109 -14.81 6.07 12.90
C ILE A 109 -14.12 6.98 13.91
N ALA A 110 -12.81 7.15 13.74
CA ALA A 110 -12.02 8.14 14.44
C ALA A 110 -11.43 9.13 13.42
N THR A 111 -11.39 10.41 13.80
CA THR A 111 -10.74 11.48 13.04
C THR A 111 -9.85 12.27 13.98
N ASP A 112 -8.69 12.68 13.49
CA ASP A 112 -7.77 13.56 14.21
C ASP A 112 -7.41 14.76 13.32
N GLY A 113 -7.28 15.95 13.89
CA GLY A 113 -6.99 17.16 13.15
C GLY A 113 -5.49 17.46 13.13
N SER A 114 -4.85 17.34 11.97
CA SER A 114 -3.46 17.75 11.78
C SER A 114 -3.39 19.08 11.02
N ASN A 115 -2.60 20.02 11.53
CA ASN A 115 -2.39 21.32 10.88
C ASN A 115 -0.98 21.38 10.28
N LYS A 116 -0.89 21.60 8.96
CA LYS A 116 0.37 21.87 8.26
C LYS A 116 0.21 23.10 7.36
N GLY A 117 0.62 24.26 7.87
CA GLY A 117 0.45 25.54 7.17
C GLY A 117 -1.02 25.85 6.93
N ASP A 118 -1.39 26.13 5.68
CA ASP A 118 -2.77 26.45 5.27
C ASP A 118 -3.64 25.21 5.00
N PHE A 119 -3.08 24.01 5.22
CA PHE A 119 -3.80 22.75 5.03
C PHE A 119 -4.14 22.13 6.38
N LYS A 120 -5.43 21.89 6.59
CA LYS A 120 -5.92 21.03 7.68
C LYS A 120 -6.23 19.66 7.13
N LEU A 121 -5.52 18.65 7.62
CA LEU A 121 -5.69 17.25 7.25
C LEU A 121 -6.42 16.52 8.38
N TYR A 122 -7.48 15.81 8.01
CA TYR A 122 -8.27 14.98 8.91
C TYR A 122 -8.23 13.53 8.42
N PRO A 123 -7.24 12.73 8.87
CA PRO A 123 -7.24 11.29 8.65
C PRO A 123 -8.50 10.63 9.21
N LEU A 124 -9.20 9.89 8.36
CA LEU A 124 -10.32 9.03 8.74
C LEU A 124 -9.80 7.61 8.94
N VAL A 125 -9.88 7.15 10.19
CA VAL A 125 -9.52 5.79 10.59
C VAL A 125 -10.78 5.04 10.99
N VAL A 126 -10.97 3.84 10.47
CA VAL A 126 -12.12 3.00 10.76
C VAL A 126 -11.68 1.76 11.52
N THR A 127 -12.40 1.47 12.60
CA THR A 127 -12.23 0.27 13.40
C THR A 127 -13.46 -0.62 13.24
N PHE A 128 -13.26 -1.87 12.84
CA PHE A 128 -14.36 -2.84 12.66
C PHE A 128 -13.93 -4.24 13.09
N HIS A 129 -14.90 -5.05 13.49
CA HIS A 129 -14.64 -6.45 13.84
C HIS A 129 -14.58 -7.30 12.57
N ASN A 130 -13.52 -8.12 12.43
CA ASN A 130 -13.42 -9.08 11.34
C ASN A 130 -13.73 -10.49 11.86
N GLU A 131 -14.90 -10.98 11.47
CA GLU A 131 -15.43 -12.29 11.85
C GLU A 131 -14.51 -13.46 11.48
N ARG A 132 -13.83 -13.40 10.31
CA ARG A 132 -12.96 -14.48 9.88
C ARG A 132 -11.74 -14.63 10.77
N THR A 133 -11.18 -13.51 11.21
CA THR A 133 -9.97 -13.50 12.05
C THR A 133 -10.30 -13.40 13.54
N GLN A 134 -11.55 -13.18 13.91
CA GLN A 134 -12.03 -12.93 15.28
C GLN A 134 -11.23 -11.81 15.96
N LYS A 135 -10.93 -10.74 15.21
CA LYS A 135 -10.07 -9.63 15.65
C LYS A 135 -10.64 -8.29 15.21
N ASN A 136 -10.47 -7.28 16.04
CA ASN A 136 -10.74 -5.90 15.69
C ASN A 136 -9.61 -5.39 14.79
N LEU A 137 -9.96 -4.87 13.61
CA LEU A 137 -9.05 -4.30 12.65
C LEU A 137 -9.22 -2.79 12.62
N ILE A 138 -8.10 -2.09 12.64
CA ILE A 138 -8.03 -0.65 12.48
C ILE A 138 -7.42 -0.38 11.10
N LYS A 139 -8.11 0.40 10.27
CA LYS A 139 -7.68 0.71 8.91
C LYS A 139 -7.86 2.18 8.59
N PHE A 140 -6.90 2.73 7.87
CA PHE A 140 -7.01 4.06 7.28
C PHE A 140 -7.97 4.02 6.07
N LEU A 141 -8.89 4.99 5.97
CA LEU A 141 -9.89 5.06 4.91
C LEU A 141 -9.61 6.19 3.91
N ALA A 142 -9.37 7.40 4.41
CA ALA A 142 -9.14 8.59 3.58
C ALA A 142 -8.57 9.74 4.42
N ASN A 143 -7.98 10.73 3.75
CA ASN A 143 -7.73 12.04 4.35
C ASN A 143 -8.81 13.01 3.85
N PHE A 144 -9.45 13.74 4.76
CA PHE A 144 -10.23 14.92 4.42
C PHE A 144 -9.34 16.15 4.55
N CYS A 145 -9.15 16.90 3.47
CA CYS A 145 -8.31 18.09 3.45
C CYS A 145 -9.19 19.33 3.32
N ILE A 146 -9.08 20.25 4.28
CA ILE A 146 -9.69 21.57 4.19
C ILE A 146 -8.57 22.57 3.93
N ARG A 147 -8.65 23.27 2.79
CA ARG A 147 -7.85 24.46 2.51
C ARG A 147 -8.65 25.67 2.97
N ARG A 148 -8.01 26.57 3.72
CA ARG A 148 -8.58 27.91 3.96
C ARG A 148 -8.39 28.80 2.74
#